data_AF-A0A8C7JKW6-F1
#
_entry.id   AF-A0A8C7JKW6-F1
#
_cell.length_a   1.000
_cell.length_b   1.000
_cell.length_c   1.000
_cell.angle_alpha   90.00
_cell.angle_beta   90.00
_cell.angle_gamma   90.00
#
_symmetry.space_group_name_H-M   'P 1'
#
loop_
_entity.id
_entity.type
_entity.pdbx_description
1 polymer ?
#
loop_
_entity_poly.entity_id
_entity_poly.type
_entity_poly.pdbx_seq_one_letter_code
_entity_poly.pdbx_strand_id
1 'polypeptide(L)'
;MTTRAMIGSLGPSMWSLTPWRWVSLWGQALLLVTIISLLPGSCQACPPRCECSAQIRSVSCQRRRLTGIPEGIPTETRLLDLSRNRLRWVEMGDLAPYPHLEEVDLSENLIATLEPNAFANLQSLRVLQLRGNQLKLVPMGAFAKLGNLTTLDLSENKMVILLDYTFQDLRSLRHLEVGDNDLVYISHKAFSGLLGLEDLTIEHCNLTSISGQTLSYLRSLVTLRLRHLSIAALEDHNFRMLNNLRGLEIDNWPYLEYISPLSFQGLDLSWLSITNSNITSVPSSSFRNLIHLTHLNLSFNPITTLEPWAFRELLRLKELIMVNTGLATVEPHSLGGLRQIRVLNFSSNELQTLEEGSFHSVNSLETLRVDGNPLLCDCRLLWILQRRKTLNFDGRVPVCAGPEEVQGYSLSTFTDSALFDHFTCQKPKIRNRKLQQVTAREGQPVSFLCSAVGEPAPNIMWISPQRRIITAKSNGRITVLPGGTLEIRYAQVTDSGTYMCIASNAGGNDTYFAMLTVRGAPLDAASAFFANRSLYGGEFFNDTNLNSTRVFLKFTLDLTTILVSTAMGCITFLGVVLFCFLLLFAWSRGRGQRKNNFTVETPFRKAEGPAATGSAGGARKFNMKMI
;
A
#
# COMPACT_ATOMS: atom_id res chain seq x y z
N MET A 1 37.79 6.35 88.42
CA MET A 1 37.93 7.55 89.26
C MET A 1 36.55 8.19 89.34
N THR A 2 35.78 7.77 90.36
CA THR A 2 35.37 8.54 91.56
C THR A 2 34.07 9.31 91.33
N THR A 3 32.92 8.67 91.60
CA THR A 3 32.10 8.72 92.86
C THR A 3 31.13 9.93 92.85
N ARG A 4 29.86 9.86 93.26
CA ARG A 4 29.30 9.28 94.50
C ARG A 4 27.74 9.29 94.44
N ALA A 5 27.14 8.40 95.24
CA ALA A 5 25.70 8.14 95.39
C ALA A 5 25.07 8.84 96.62
N MET A 6 23.73 8.68 96.76
CA MET A 6 22.84 8.56 97.96
C MET A 6 21.58 9.45 97.84
N ILE A 7 20.33 8.95 97.79
CA ILE A 7 19.47 8.15 98.71
C ILE A 7 18.66 9.01 99.71
N GLY A 8 17.33 8.81 99.69
CA GLY A 8 16.41 8.83 100.85
C GLY A 8 15.38 9.97 100.85
N SER A 9 14.12 9.84 101.31
CA SER A 9 13.23 8.73 101.71
C SER A 9 11.94 9.36 102.30
N LEU A 10 10.84 8.58 102.35
CA LEU A 10 9.67 8.65 103.28
C LEU A 10 8.42 9.49 102.89
N GLY A 11 7.27 8.77 102.88
CA GLY A 11 5.89 9.23 102.62
C GLY A 11 5.18 9.84 103.87
N PRO A 12 3.95 9.45 104.27
CA PRO A 12 2.90 8.64 103.60
C PRO A 12 1.43 9.12 103.86
N SER A 13 0.43 8.48 103.20
CA SER A 13 -0.91 8.12 103.77
C SER A 13 -1.94 9.26 104.05
N MET A 14 -3.29 9.13 104.16
CA MET A 14 -4.25 8.05 104.22
C MET A 14 -5.69 8.55 103.84
N TRP A 15 -6.51 7.71 103.12
CA TRP A 15 -7.92 7.30 103.40
C TRP A 15 -9.03 8.40 103.34
N SER A 16 -10.28 8.23 102.89
CA SER A 16 -11.15 7.09 102.57
C SER A 16 -12.53 7.61 102.07
N LEU A 17 -13.33 6.70 101.49
CA LEU A 17 -14.81 6.62 101.46
C LEU A 17 -15.53 6.76 100.09
N THR A 18 -16.19 5.66 99.78
CA THR A 18 -17.12 5.21 98.72
C THR A 18 -18.54 5.83 98.87
N PRO A 19 -19.65 5.37 98.23
CA PRO A 19 -19.92 4.75 96.91
C PRO A 19 -21.23 5.25 96.24
N TRP A 20 -21.25 5.72 94.98
CA TRP A 20 -22.45 5.63 94.11
C TRP A 20 -22.01 5.47 92.65
N ARG A 21 -21.80 4.22 92.22
CA ARG A 21 -21.33 3.87 90.86
C ARG A 21 -22.24 2.79 90.26
N TRP A 22 -23.52 3.12 90.07
CA TRP A 22 -24.48 2.31 89.30
C TRP A 22 -25.49 3.21 88.57
N VAL A 23 -25.03 4.24 87.86
CA VAL A 23 -25.79 4.86 86.76
C VAL A 23 -24.78 5.25 85.68
N SER A 24 -25.10 4.91 84.43
CA SER A 24 -24.44 5.33 83.18
C SER A 24 -23.16 4.62 82.70
N LEU A 25 -23.09 3.28 82.80
CA LEU A 25 -22.20 2.48 81.95
C LEU A 25 -22.66 2.40 80.47
N TRP A 26 -23.79 3.04 80.12
CA TRP A 26 -24.29 3.18 78.75
C TRP A 26 -24.08 4.59 78.16
N GLY A 27 -23.43 5.51 78.89
CA GLY A 27 -23.20 6.90 78.45
C GLY A 27 -21.84 7.17 77.80
N GLN A 28 -20.88 6.24 77.92
CA GLN A 28 -19.51 6.46 77.44
C GLN A 28 -19.13 5.66 76.18
N ALA A 29 -20.00 4.76 75.71
CA ALA A 29 -19.83 4.09 74.41
C ALA A 29 -20.37 4.92 73.23
N LEU A 30 -21.26 5.88 73.47
CA LEU A 30 -21.79 6.74 72.41
C LEU A 30 -20.88 7.95 72.07
N LEU A 31 -20.01 8.37 72.98
CA LEU A 31 -19.13 9.53 72.76
C LEU A 31 -17.84 9.18 71.99
N LEU A 32 -17.49 7.90 71.87
CA LEU A 32 -16.42 7.41 71.00
C LEU A 32 -16.93 7.00 69.61
N VAL A 33 -18.23 6.74 69.44
CA VAL A 33 -18.83 6.53 68.11
C VAL A 33 -19.26 7.85 67.46
N THR A 34 -19.46 8.93 68.23
CA THR A 34 -19.69 10.28 67.65
C THR A 34 -18.43 11.12 67.44
N ILE A 35 -17.25 10.64 67.87
CA ILE A 35 -15.94 11.27 67.55
C ILE A 35 -15.19 10.52 66.43
N ILE A 36 -15.73 9.40 65.94
CA ILE A 36 -15.24 8.71 64.72
C ILE A 36 -16.13 9.05 63.49
N SER A 37 -17.21 9.83 63.65
CA SER A 37 -18.03 10.35 62.55
C SER A 37 -17.72 11.81 62.16
N LEU A 38 -16.68 12.41 62.74
CA LEU A 38 -16.18 13.75 62.42
C LEU A 38 -14.65 13.76 62.40
N LEU A 39 -14.05 12.80 61.69
CA LEU A 39 -12.85 13.17 60.94
C LEU A 39 -13.36 14.14 59.87
N PRO A 40 -12.89 15.41 59.81
CA PRO A 40 -12.96 16.12 58.56
C PRO A 40 -12.09 15.29 57.62
N GLY A 41 -12.73 14.42 56.83
CA GLY A 41 -12.12 13.93 55.61
C GLY A 41 -11.61 15.18 54.92
N SER A 42 -10.29 15.29 54.83
CA SER A 42 -9.56 16.32 54.12
C SER A 42 -10.45 16.90 53.04
N CYS A 43 -10.93 18.14 53.21
CA CYS A 43 -11.72 18.83 52.21
C CYS A 43 -10.96 18.67 50.90
N GLN A 44 -11.40 17.75 50.04
CA GLN A 44 -10.83 17.57 48.73
C GLN A 44 -11.12 18.88 48.05
N ALA A 45 -10.07 19.68 47.83
CA ALA A 45 -10.10 20.87 47.01
C ALA A 45 -10.44 20.42 45.59
N CYS A 46 -11.72 20.15 45.35
CA CYS A 46 -12.27 19.76 44.09
C CYS A 46 -13.20 20.87 43.65
N PRO A 47 -13.06 21.42 42.44
CA PRO A 47 -13.93 22.48 41.99
C PRO A 47 -15.40 22.01 42.00
N PRO A 48 -16.35 22.86 42.41
CA PRO A 48 -17.74 22.45 42.69
C PRO A 48 -18.52 21.92 41.48
N ARG A 49 -17.98 22.09 40.26
CA ARG A 49 -18.57 21.61 39.00
C ARG A 49 -17.77 20.46 38.36
N CYS A 50 -16.71 20.01 39.01
CA CYS A 50 -15.78 19.03 38.45
C CYS A 50 -15.82 17.73 39.27
N GLU A 51 -15.33 16.67 38.66
CA GLU A 51 -15.18 15.36 39.25
C GLU A 51 -13.69 15.12 39.48
N CYS A 52 -13.30 14.88 40.74
CA CYS A 52 -11.91 14.68 41.10
C CYS A 52 -11.69 13.27 41.65
N SER A 53 -10.62 12.62 41.22
CA SER A 53 -10.19 11.33 41.74
C SER A 53 -8.81 11.44 42.37
N ALA A 54 -8.75 11.34 43.70
CA ALA A 54 -7.49 11.42 44.44
C ALA A 54 -6.56 10.22 44.19
N GLN A 55 -7.09 9.05 43.83
CA GLN A 55 -6.29 7.84 43.59
C GLN A 55 -5.40 7.98 42.36
N ILE A 56 -5.95 8.52 41.27
CA ILE A 56 -5.24 8.74 40.00
C ILE A 56 -4.81 10.20 39.81
N ARG A 57 -5.07 11.06 40.80
CA ARG A 57 -4.78 12.50 40.79
C ARG A 57 -5.33 13.17 39.52
N SER A 58 -6.59 12.87 39.21
CA SER A 58 -7.28 13.41 38.03
C SER A 58 -8.36 14.40 38.44
N VAL A 59 -8.58 15.40 37.59
CA VAL A 59 -9.69 16.34 37.66
C VAL A 59 -10.33 16.43 36.28
N SER A 60 -11.61 16.07 36.18
CA SER A 60 -12.40 16.21 34.96
C SER A 60 -13.53 17.22 35.16
N CYS A 61 -13.56 18.20 34.26
CA CYS A 61 -14.56 19.26 34.21
C CYS A 61 -15.25 19.29 32.84
N GLN A 62 -15.49 18.12 32.23
CA GLN A 62 -16.06 18.04 30.90
C GLN A 62 -17.50 18.60 30.84
N ARG A 63 -17.85 19.34 29.78
CA ARG A 63 -19.21 19.86 29.51
C ARG A 63 -19.79 20.77 30.60
N ARG A 64 -18.95 21.51 31.33
CA ARG A 64 -19.38 22.38 32.45
C ARG A 64 -19.58 23.85 32.05
N ARG A 65 -19.45 24.16 30.75
CA ARG A 65 -19.59 25.51 30.18
C ARG A 65 -18.64 26.54 30.83
N LEU A 66 -17.46 26.08 31.24
CA LEU A 66 -16.44 26.92 31.85
C LEU A 66 -15.88 27.92 30.84
N THR A 67 -15.68 29.17 31.26
CA THR A 67 -15.09 30.24 30.44
C THR A 67 -13.63 30.51 30.77
N GLY A 68 -13.15 29.99 31.91
CA GLY A 68 -11.76 30.00 32.35
C GLY A 68 -11.45 28.75 33.17
N ILE A 69 -10.19 28.57 33.55
CA ILE A 69 -9.76 27.46 34.41
C ILE A 69 -10.33 27.66 35.82
N PRO A 70 -11.03 26.66 36.40
CA PRO A 70 -11.71 26.84 37.67
C PRO A 70 -10.72 26.89 38.85
N GLU A 71 -11.03 27.69 39.85
CA GLU A 71 -10.28 27.71 41.11
C GLU A 71 -10.52 26.42 41.92
N GLY A 72 -9.55 26.08 42.78
CA GLY A 72 -9.66 24.95 43.68
C GLY A 72 -9.32 23.60 43.05
N ILE A 73 -8.50 23.57 41.99
CA ILE A 73 -7.87 22.33 41.50
C ILE A 73 -6.72 21.94 42.46
N PRO A 74 -6.55 20.67 42.85
CA PRO A 74 -5.41 20.24 43.67
C PRO A 74 -4.07 20.47 42.97
N THR A 75 -3.05 20.95 43.68
CA THR A 75 -1.71 21.21 43.12
C THR A 75 -0.96 19.94 42.68
N GLU A 76 -1.32 18.80 43.25
CA GLU A 76 -0.77 17.48 42.97
C GLU A 76 -1.43 16.77 41.78
N THR A 77 -2.38 17.44 41.11
CA THR A 77 -3.09 16.91 39.93
C THR A 77 -2.09 16.55 38.82
N ARG A 78 -2.30 15.37 38.22
CA ARG A 78 -1.52 14.86 37.09
C ARG A 78 -2.30 14.87 35.78
N LEU A 79 -3.61 14.64 35.84
CA LEU A 79 -4.49 14.58 34.67
C LEU A 79 -5.56 15.66 34.81
N LEU A 80 -5.61 16.61 33.89
CA LEU A 80 -6.59 17.69 33.89
C LEU A 80 -7.38 17.68 32.59
N ASP A 81 -8.66 17.33 32.69
CA ASP A 81 -9.60 17.34 31.57
C ASP A 81 -10.55 18.54 31.71
N LEU A 82 -10.38 19.50 30.80
CA LEU A 82 -11.23 20.68 30.64
C LEU A 82 -11.93 20.66 29.28
N SER A 83 -12.09 19.47 28.67
CA SER A 83 -12.68 19.32 27.35
C SER A 83 -14.14 19.76 27.29
N ARG A 84 -14.61 20.13 26.09
CA ARG A 84 -16.02 20.48 25.83
C ARG A 84 -16.53 21.63 26.69
N ASN A 85 -15.72 22.66 26.87
CA ASN A 85 -16.08 23.87 27.61
C ASN A 85 -16.17 25.08 26.66
N ARG A 86 -16.00 26.29 27.19
CA ARG A 86 -16.09 27.55 26.44
C ARG A 86 -14.86 28.43 26.71
N LEU A 87 -13.71 27.79 26.97
CA LEU A 87 -12.42 28.48 27.18
C LEU A 87 -12.03 29.20 25.89
N ARG A 88 -11.61 30.47 25.97
CA ARG A 88 -11.29 31.29 24.79
C ARG A 88 -9.79 31.56 24.60
N TRP A 89 -9.02 31.44 25.67
CA TRP A 89 -7.57 31.63 25.70
C TRP A 89 -6.97 30.79 26.84
N VAL A 90 -5.65 30.64 26.82
CA VAL A 90 -4.86 30.11 27.94
C VAL A 90 -3.72 31.10 28.15
N GLU A 91 -3.74 31.78 29.29
CA GLU A 91 -2.79 32.85 29.63
C GLU A 91 -1.54 32.29 30.32
N MET A 92 -0.45 33.06 30.26
CA MET A 92 0.73 32.77 31.07
C MET A 92 0.38 32.86 32.57
N GLY A 93 0.40 31.71 33.24
CA GLY A 93 0.16 31.64 34.69
C GLY A 93 -1.04 30.79 35.07
N ASP A 94 -2.00 30.61 34.17
CA ASP A 94 -3.22 29.83 34.43
C ASP A 94 -2.94 28.41 34.93
N LEU A 95 -1.94 27.75 34.32
CA LEU A 95 -1.52 26.40 34.66
C LEU A 95 -0.21 26.35 35.48
N ALA A 96 0.37 27.52 35.80
CA ALA A 96 1.62 27.59 36.58
C ALA A 96 1.55 26.92 37.97
N PRO A 97 0.41 26.94 38.70
CA PRO A 97 0.29 26.27 39.99
C PRO A 97 0.37 24.74 39.95
N TYR A 98 0.31 24.10 38.76
CA TYR A 98 0.18 22.65 38.60
C TYR A 98 1.39 22.03 37.87
N PRO A 99 2.62 22.10 38.43
CA PRO A 99 3.84 21.67 37.74
C PRO A 99 3.92 20.15 37.50
N HIS A 100 3.08 19.36 38.19
CA HIS A 100 3.05 17.90 38.10
C HIS A 100 2.09 17.35 37.04
N LEU A 101 1.44 18.22 36.26
CA LEU A 101 0.58 17.78 35.17
C LEU A 101 1.36 16.96 34.15
N GLU A 102 0.84 15.77 33.87
CA GLU A 102 1.33 14.82 32.86
C GLU A 102 0.41 14.85 31.62
N GLU A 103 -0.89 15.13 31.80
CA GLU A 103 -1.87 15.20 30.73
C GLU A 103 -2.82 16.40 30.93
N VAL A 104 -3.01 17.15 29.86
CA VAL A 104 -3.94 18.28 29.80
C VAL A 104 -4.80 18.15 28.55
N ASP A 105 -6.10 17.96 28.74
CA ASP A 105 -7.09 17.96 27.67
C ASP A 105 -7.88 19.28 27.67
N LEU A 106 -7.68 20.07 26.61
CA LEU A 106 -8.35 21.33 26.34
C LEU A 106 -9.21 21.25 25.06
N SER A 107 -9.54 20.03 24.61
CA SER A 107 -10.24 19.79 23.35
C SER A 107 -11.68 20.30 23.35
N GLU A 108 -12.22 20.57 22.17
CA GLU A 108 -13.60 21.04 21.96
C GLU A 108 -13.93 22.31 22.78
N ASN A 109 -13.00 23.27 22.80
CA ASN A 109 -13.17 24.58 23.44
C ASN A 109 -13.26 25.69 22.36
N LEU A 110 -13.09 26.95 22.74
CA LEU A 110 -13.15 28.11 21.86
C LEU A 110 -11.80 28.85 21.82
N ILE A 111 -10.68 28.15 22.07
CA ILE A 111 -9.36 28.75 22.22
C ILE A 111 -8.90 29.29 20.87
N ALA A 112 -8.77 30.62 20.74
CA ALA A 112 -8.41 31.27 19.48
C ALA A 112 -6.91 31.59 19.38
N THR A 113 -6.27 31.83 20.52
CA THR A 113 -4.86 32.24 20.62
C THR A 113 -4.19 31.53 21.79
N LEU A 114 -2.95 31.07 21.57
CA LEU A 114 -2.06 30.60 22.63
C LEU A 114 -1.05 31.71 22.93
N GLU A 115 -0.90 32.11 24.19
CA GLU A 115 0.19 33.02 24.55
C GLU A 115 1.54 32.29 24.51
N PRO A 116 2.63 32.96 24.09
CA PRO A 116 3.97 32.40 24.20
C PRO A 116 4.27 32.00 25.65
N ASN A 117 4.87 30.83 25.87
CA ASN A 117 5.15 30.29 27.21
C ASN A 117 3.92 29.96 28.08
N ALA A 118 2.69 29.89 27.53
CA ALA A 118 1.49 29.51 28.29
C ALA A 118 1.66 28.19 29.09
N PHE A 119 2.44 27.24 28.55
CA PHE A 119 2.70 25.93 29.18
C PHE A 119 4.09 25.77 29.79
N ALA A 120 4.87 26.87 29.92
CA ALA A 120 6.30 26.80 30.22
C ALA A 120 6.68 26.14 31.57
N ASN A 121 5.75 26.09 32.53
CA ASN A 121 5.98 25.48 33.85
C ASN A 121 5.62 23.98 33.88
N LEU A 122 5.03 23.43 32.82
CA LEU A 122 4.53 22.06 32.78
C LEU A 122 5.60 21.09 32.27
N GLN A 123 6.73 20.99 32.98
CA GLN A 123 7.88 20.19 32.56
C GLN A 123 7.62 18.67 32.63
N SER A 124 6.62 18.23 33.40
CA SER A 124 6.18 16.84 33.46
C SER A 124 5.16 16.47 32.38
N LEU A 125 4.70 17.44 31.57
CA LEU A 125 3.65 17.24 30.60
C LEU A 125 4.10 16.28 29.48
N ARG A 126 3.27 15.28 29.21
CA ARG A 126 3.46 14.24 28.20
C ARG A 126 2.40 14.33 27.11
N VAL A 127 1.17 14.65 27.48
CA VAL A 127 0.03 14.69 26.56
C VAL A 127 -0.63 16.06 26.64
N LEU A 128 -0.76 16.72 25.49
CA LEU A 128 -1.49 17.98 25.34
C LEU A 128 -2.48 17.84 24.20
N GLN A 129 -3.77 17.96 24.50
CA GLN A 129 -4.84 17.88 23.50
C GLN A 129 -5.51 19.25 23.35
N LEU A 130 -5.49 19.75 22.11
CA LEU A 130 -6.05 21.05 21.72
C LEU A 130 -6.97 20.90 20.50
N ARG A 131 -7.48 19.70 20.25
CA ARG A 131 -8.39 19.39 19.14
C ARG A 131 -9.67 20.23 19.20
N GLY A 132 -10.24 20.60 18.06
CA GLY A 132 -11.57 21.20 18.03
C GLY A 132 -11.61 22.59 18.67
N ASN A 133 -10.55 23.38 18.50
CA ASN A 133 -10.44 24.76 18.99
C ASN A 133 -10.50 25.76 17.81
N GLN A 134 -10.20 27.03 18.07
CA GLN A 134 -10.28 28.12 17.07
C GLN A 134 -8.90 28.68 16.72
N LEU A 135 -7.83 27.88 16.90
CA LEU A 135 -6.45 28.33 16.70
C LEU A 135 -6.19 28.63 15.22
N LYS A 136 -5.87 29.90 14.93
CA LYS A 136 -5.50 30.34 13.58
C LYS A 136 -4.02 30.16 13.27
N LEU A 137 -3.18 30.23 14.31
CA LEU A 137 -1.74 30.12 14.24
C LEU A 137 -1.23 29.56 15.56
N VAL A 138 -0.17 28.76 15.50
CA VAL A 138 0.66 28.43 16.67
C VAL A 138 1.85 29.40 16.70
N PRO A 139 1.92 30.33 17.68
CA PRO A 139 3.04 31.27 17.74
C PRO A 139 4.34 30.55 18.11
N MET A 140 5.46 31.09 17.64
CA MET A 140 6.79 30.58 18.01
C MET A 140 6.96 30.63 19.53
N GLY A 141 7.44 29.54 20.12
CA GLY A 141 7.62 29.42 21.57
C GLY A 141 6.33 29.15 22.36
N ALA A 142 5.18 28.92 21.73
CA ALA A 142 3.96 28.45 22.42
C ALA A 142 4.22 27.16 23.22
N PHE A 143 5.07 26.29 22.66
CA PHE A 143 5.47 25.02 23.26
C PHE A 143 6.87 25.04 23.88
N ALA A 144 7.40 26.23 24.17
CA ALA A 144 8.72 26.36 24.78
C ALA A 144 8.78 25.59 26.11
N LYS A 145 9.91 24.93 26.34
CA LYS A 145 10.21 24.13 27.56
C LYS A 145 9.39 22.85 27.74
N LEU A 146 8.51 22.47 26.81
CA LEU A 146 7.79 21.20 26.81
C LEU A 146 8.66 20.02 26.30
N GLY A 147 9.84 19.84 26.89
CA GLY A 147 10.83 18.86 26.43
C GLY A 147 10.43 17.40 26.67
N ASN A 148 9.45 17.12 27.52
CA ASN A 148 8.95 15.78 27.83
C ASN A 148 7.63 15.45 27.11
N LEU A 149 7.10 16.38 26.32
CA LEU A 149 5.85 16.17 25.61
C LEU A 149 6.02 15.06 24.56
N THR A 150 5.18 14.04 24.62
CA THR A 150 5.20 12.88 23.72
C THR A 150 4.03 12.89 22.74
N THR A 151 2.92 13.51 23.10
CA THR A 151 1.69 13.52 22.29
C THR A 151 1.13 14.93 22.23
N LEU A 152 0.89 15.43 21.02
CA LEU A 152 0.28 16.71 20.74
C LEU A 152 -0.81 16.54 19.68
N ASP A 153 -2.03 16.95 20.00
CA ASP A 153 -3.15 16.98 19.06
C ASP A 153 -3.59 18.43 18.82
N LEU A 154 -3.48 18.88 17.57
CA LEU A 154 -3.90 20.19 17.06
C LEU A 154 -4.93 20.07 15.93
N SER A 155 -5.55 18.90 15.74
CA SER A 155 -6.58 18.68 14.71
C SER A 155 -7.82 19.55 14.92
N GLU A 156 -8.63 19.72 13.87
CA GLU A 156 -9.91 20.43 13.91
C GLU A 156 -9.83 21.86 14.51
N ASN A 157 -8.76 22.60 14.17
CA ASN A 157 -8.58 23.98 14.60
C ASN A 157 -9.13 24.97 13.55
N LYS A 158 -8.44 26.08 13.27
CA LYS A 158 -8.74 27.06 12.20
C LYS A 158 -7.43 27.51 11.51
N MET A 159 -6.44 26.62 11.48
CA MET A 159 -5.09 26.95 11.04
C MET A 159 -5.03 27.04 9.52
N VAL A 160 -4.57 28.17 8.99
CA VAL A 160 -4.44 28.37 7.54
C VAL A 160 -3.07 27.92 7.01
N ILE A 161 -2.04 28.09 7.83
CA ILE A 161 -0.64 27.85 7.48
C ILE A 161 0.12 27.26 8.67
N LEU A 162 0.98 26.28 8.39
CA LEU A 162 2.04 25.84 9.31
C LEU A 162 3.37 26.48 8.90
N LEU A 163 3.90 27.33 9.78
CA LEU A 163 5.14 28.09 9.55
C LEU A 163 6.38 27.25 9.84
N ASP A 164 7.53 27.71 9.35
CA ASP A 164 8.83 27.12 9.64
C ASP A 164 9.10 27.06 11.15
N TYR A 165 9.67 25.94 11.61
CA TYR A 165 10.11 25.74 13.00
C TYR A 165 8.99 25.78 14.06
N THR A 166 7.72 25.68 13.66
CA THR A 166 6.55 25.70 14.57
C THR A 166 6.70 24.72 15.74
N PHE A 167 7.29 23.54 15.50
CA PHE A 167 7.44 22.48 16.51
C PHE A 167 8.89 22.25 16.97
N GLN A 168 9.79 23.22 16.78
CA GLN A 168 11.23 23.03 16.99
C GLN A 168 11.62 22.62 18.43
N ASP A 169 10.83 23.04 19.42
CA ASP A 169 11.10 22.78 20.84
C ASP A 169 10.69 21.36 21.29
N LEU A 170 9.84 20.67 20.51
CA LEU A 170 9.19 19.41 20.87
C LEU A 170 10.06 18.18 20.50
N ARG A 171 11.25 18.09 21.09
CA ARG A 171 12.25 17.07 20.71
C ARG A 171 11.90 15.64 21.09
N SER A 172 11.10 15.45 22.13
CA SER A 172 10.65 14.14 22.62
C SER A 172 9.28 13.73 22.07
N LEU A 173 8.70 14.53 21.18
CA LEU A 173 7.38 14.26 20.61
C LEU A 173 7.42 13.00 19.77
N ARG A 174 6.48 12.10 20.02
CA ARG A 174 6.33 10.81 19.34
C ARG A 174 5.10 10.78 18.45
N HIS A 175 4.02 11.40 18.89
CA HIS A 175 2.73 11.43 18.20
C HIS A 175 2.31 12.89 17.96
N LEU A 176 2.06 13.23 16.70
CA LEU A 176 1.55 14.52 16.29
C LEU A 176 0.35 14.33 15.38
N GLU A 177 -0.74 14.99 15.74
CA GLU A 177 -1.94 15.07 14.91
C GLU A 177 -2.20 16.54 14.57
N VAL A 178 -2.21 16.84 13.27
CA VAL A 178 -2.41 18.19 12.74
C VAL A 178 -3.41 18.15 11.59
N GLY A 179 -4.12 19.25 11.42
CA GLY A 179 -4.91 19.49 10.23
C GLY A 179 -6.34 19.91 10.52
N ASP A 180 -6.87 20.70 9.62
CA ASP A 180 -8.21 21.26 9.64
C ASP A 180 -8.56 21.72 8.22
N ASN A 181 -9.85 21.90 7.97
CA ASN A 181 -10.41 22.29 6.67
C ASN A 181 -9.79 23.57 6.10
N ASP A 182 -9.25 24.44 6.96
CA ASP A 182 -8.64 25.71 6.58
C ASP A 182 -7.15 25.60 6.23
N LEU A 183 -6.48 24.46 6.49
CA LEU A 183 -5.02 24.33 6.28
C LEU A 183 -4.70 24.15 4.79
N VAL A 184 -4.20 25.23 4.17
CA VAL A 184 -3.89 25.27 2.72
C VAL A 184 -2.40 25.06 2.44
N TYR A 185 -1.51 25.41 3.38
CA TYR A 185 -0.07 25.36 3.14
C TYR A 185 0.73 24.91 4.36
N ILE A 186 1.65 23.97 4.14
CA ILE A 186 2.64 23.53 5.14
C ILE A 186 4.02 23.91 4.62
N SER A 187 4.70 24.80 5.35
CA SER A 187 6.04 25.23 4.97
C SER A 187 7.04 24.09 5.05
N HIS A 188 8.07 24.13 4.20
CA HIS A 188 9.04 23.05 4.06
C HIS A 188 9.80 22.72 5.35
N LYS A 189 9.93 23.66 6.29
CA LYS A 189 10.60 23.40 7.59
C LYS A 189 9.64 23.39 8.77
N ALA A 190 8.34 23.24 8.53
CA ALA A 190 7.34 23.21 9.60
C ALA A 190 7.61 22.11 10.63
N PHE A 191 8.00 20.92 10.16
CA PHE A 191 8.34 19.76 11.00
C PHE A 191 9.81 19.69 11.42
N SER A 192 10.58 20.76 11.20
CA SER A 192 11.99 20.79 11.60
C SER A 192 12.11 20.79 13.14
N GLY A 193 12.93 19.89 13.68
CA GLY A 193 13.14 19.72 15.13
C GLY A 193 12.43 18.51 15.74
N LEU A 194 11.47 17.92 15.03
CA LEU A 194 10.73 16.70 15.44
C LEU A 194 11.56 15.43 15.18
N LEU A 195 12.72 15.31 15.85
CA LEU A 195 13.67 14.23 15.63
C LEU A 195 13.20 12.87 16.17
N GLY A 196 12.32 12.86 17.19
CA GLY A 196 11.78 11.66 17.83
C GLY A 196 10.40 11.24 17.36
N LEU A 197 9.83 11.90 16.34
CA LEU A 197 8.45 11.65 15.91
C LEU A 197 8.34 10.28 15.24
N GLU A 198 7.41 9.46 15.75
CA GLU A 198 7.15 8.09 15.30
C GLU A 198 5.85 8.01 14.51
N ASP A 199 4.82 8.74 14.94
CA ASP A 199 3.50 8.75 14.31
C ASP A 199 3.06 10.18 13.97
N LEU A 200 2.70 10.38 12.70
CA LEU A 200 2.16 11.64 12.19
C LEU A 200 0.83 11.38 11.49
N THR A 201 -0.21 12.09 11.95
CA THR A 201 -1.48 12.19 11.24
C THR A 201 -1.63 13.61 10.69
N ILE A 202 -1.86 13.72 9.38
CA ILE A 202 -2.29 14.95 8.71
C ILE A 202 -3.70 14.69 8.20
N GLU A 203 -4.70 15.39 8.73
CA GLU A 203 -6.09 15.16 8.37
C GLU A 203 -6.89 16.42 8.04
N HIS A 204 -7.89 16.27 7.18
CA HIS A 204 -8.86 17.32 6.85
C HIS A 204 -8.26 18.58 6.21
N CYS A 205 -7.08 18.52 5.58
CA CYS A 205 -6.46 19.71 5.00
C CYS A 205 -6.82 19.93 3.53
N ASN A 206 -6.97 21.19 3.13
CA ASN A 206 -7.15 21.59 1.73
C ASN A 206 -5.80 21.78 1.01
N LEU A 207 -4.90 20.79 1.16
CA LEU A 207 -3.57 20.81 0.54
C LEU A 207 -3.68 20.43 -0.94
N THR A 208 -3.00 21.19 -1.80
CA THR A 208 -2.90 20.88 -3.23
C THR A 208 -1.86 19.80 -3.51
N SER A 209 -0.81 19.70 -2.68
CA SER A 209 0.24 18.70 -2.81
C SER A 209 0.96 18.48 -1.48
N ILE A 210 1.63 17.32 -1.37
CA ILE A 210 2.51 17.01 -0.24
C ILE A 210 3.96 16.98 -0.71
N SER A 211 4.79 17.89 -0.19
CA SER A 211 6.20 17.94 -0.58
C SER A 211 7.02 16.94 0.20
N GLY A 212 7.79 16.09 -0.50
CA GLY A 212 8.80 15.23 0.13
C GLY A 212 9.91 16.01 0.82
N GLN A 213 10.07 17.30 0.56
CA GLN A 213 10.97 18.15 1.34
C GLN A 213 10.45 18.40 2.75
N THR A 214 9.15 18.66 2.90
CA THR A 214 8.51 18.89 4.20
C THR A 214 8.63 17.66 5.10
N LEU A 215 8.37 16.46 4.57
CA LEU A 215 8.43 15.21 5.33
C LEU A 215 9.86 14.71 5.58
N SER A 216 10.85 15.10 4.75
CA SER A 216 12.23 14.57 4.84
C SER A 216 12.98 14.83 6.16
N TYR A 217 12.46 15.71 7.01
CA TYR A 217 12.99 15.96 8.35
C TYR A 217 12.62 14.87 9.36
N LEU A 218 11.56 14.11 9.10
CA LEU A 218 10.96 13.12 10.01
C LEU A 218 11.64 11.75 9.87
N ARG A 219 12.92 11.67 10.20
CA ARG A 219 13.73 10.45 9.96
C ARG A 219 13.37 9.26 10.85
N SER A 220 12.72 9.51 11.98
CA SER A 220 12.29 8.48 12.93
C SER A 220 10.86 8.00 12.71
N LEU A 221 10.17 8.56 11.70
CA LEU A 221 8.76 8.29 11.45
C LEU A 221 8.56 6.82 11.08
N VAL A 222 7.63 6.18 11.80
CA VAL A 222 7.23 4.78 11.65
C VAL A 222 5.88 4.69 10.95
N THR A 223 4.94 5.57 11.32
CA THR A 223 3.61 5.62 10.72
C THR A 223 3.27 7.00 10.21
N LEU A 224 2.78 7.07 8.97
CA LEU A 224 2.23 8.28 8.37
C LEU A 224 0.79 8.02 7.96
N ARG A 225 -0.14 8.85 8.47
CA ARG A 225 -1.55 8.84 8.08
C ARG A 225 -1.91 10.14 7.43
N LEU A 226 -2.45 10.06 6.22
CA LEU A 226 -2.90 11.20 5.45
C LEU A 226 -4.38 11.01 5.13
N ARG A 227 -5.24 11.72 5.85
CA ARG A 227 -6.69 11.50 5.79
C ARG A 227 -7.41 12.72 5.24
N HIS A 228 -8.49 12.53 4.49
CA HIS A 228 -9.37 13.63 4.09
C HIS A 228 -8.62 14.78 3.39
N LEU A 229 -7.77 14.47 2.40
CA LEU A 229 -7.01 15.47 1.64
C LEU A 229 -7.54 15.61 0.21
N SER A 230 -7.40 16.80 -0.36
CA SER A 230 -7.85 17.12 -1.74
C SER A 230 -6.74 16.98 -2.79
N ILE A 231 -5.80 16.07 -2.58
CA ILE A 231 -4.64 15.87 -3.48
C ILE A 231 -5.05 14.95 -4.64
N ALA A 232 -4.81 15.39 -5.87
CA ALA A 232 -5.24 14.67 -7.08
C ALA A 232 -4.23 13.60 -7.57
N ALA A 233 -2.94 13.75 -7.24
CA ALA A 233 -1.90 12.84 -7.68
C ALA A 233 -0.77 12.71 -6.67
N LEU A 234 -0.17 11.52 -6.59
CA LEU A 234 1.13 11.31 -5.96
C LEU A 234 2.22 11.40 -7.01
N GLU A 235 3.09 12.39 -6.84
CA GLU A 235 4.27 12.67 -7.66
C GLU A 235 5.47 11.78 -7.25
N ASP A 236 6.57 11.92 -7.97
CA ASP A 236 7.81 11.22 -7.66
C ASP A 236 8.40 11.70 -6.33
N HIS A 237 8.87 10.75 -5.50
CA HIS A 237 9.60 11.04 -4.27
C HIS A 237 8.84 11.87 -3.21
N ASN A 238 7.49 11.86 -3.18
CA ASN A 238 6.71 12.51 -2.12
C ASN A 238 7.11 12.07 -0.70
N PHE A 239 7.65 10.85 -0.55
CA PHE A 239 7.99 10.24 0.73
C PHE A 239 9.50 10.04 0.92
N ARG A 240 10.33 10.87 0.28
CA ARG A 240 11.80 10.73 0.35
C ARG A 240 12.33 10.83 1.79
N MET A 241 13.44 10.13 2.05
CA MET A 241 14.19 10.15 3.32
C MET A 241 13.43 9.59 4.54
N LEU A 242 12.26 8.98 4.35
CA LEU A 242 11.49 8.33 5.41
C LEU A 242 11.90 6.85 5.59
N ASN A 243 13.18 6.62 5.89
CA ASN A 243 13.79 5.28 5.85
C ASN A 243 13.24 4.30 6.91
N ASN A 244 12.69 4.83 8.00
CA ASN A 244 12.11 4.04 9.10
C ASN A 244 10.60 3.83 8.95
N LEU A 245 9.98 4.37 7.91
CA LEU A 245 8.54 4.28 7.71
C LEU A 245 8.16 2.83 7.44
N ARG A 246 7.24 2.31 8.27
CA ARG A 246 6.71 0.95 8.18
C ARG A 246 5.23 0.94 7.79
N GLY A 247 4.51 2.02 8.05
CA GLY A 247 3.08 2.13 7.80
C GLY A 247 2.73 3.41 7.05
N LEU A 248 1.96 3.28 5.98
CA LEU A 248 1.42 4.40 5.24
C LEU A 248 -0.09 4.20 5.01
N GLU A 249 -0.86 5.17 5.49
CA GLU A 249 -2.31 5.25 5.28
C GLU A 249 -2.62 6.50 4.46
N ILE A 250 -3.29 6.29 3.34
CA ILE A 250 -3.92 7.32 2.52
C ILE A 250 -5.41 6.98 2.51
N ASP A 251 -6.22 7.81 3.16
CA ASP A 251 -7.64 7.57 3.29
C ASP A 251 -8.47 8.81 2.93
N ASN A 252 -9.54 8.59 2.19
CA ASN A 252 -10.49 9.62 1.78
C ASN A 252 -9.83 10.76 0.97
N TRP A 253 -9.20 10.40 -0.15
CA TRP A 253 -8.67 11.34 -1.14
C TRP A 253 -9.51 11.26 -2.41
N PRO A 254 -10.66 11.95 -2.47
CA PRO A 254 -11.66 11.73 -3.52
C PRO A 254 -11.19 12.10 -4.93
N TYR A 255 -10.12 12.89 -5.06
CA TYR A 255 -9.54 13.30 -6.34
C TYR A 255 -8.30 12.50 -6.74
N LEU A 256 -7.82 11.58 -5.89
CA LEU A 256 -6.61 10.82 -6.17
C LEU A 256 -6.86 9.79 -7.27
N GLU A 257 -6.36 10.08 -8.46
CA GLU A 257 -6.51 9.22 -9.65
C GLU A 257 -5.17 8.59 -10.08
N TYR A 258 -4.05 9.27 -9.82
CA TYR A 258 -2.74 8.87 -10.33
C TYR A 258 -1.70 8.72 -9.22
N ILE A 259 -0.97 7.60 -9.26
CA ILE A 259 0.18 7.34 -8.40
C ILE A 259 1.39 7.08 -9.29
N SER A 260 2.41 7.93 -9.16
CA SER A 260 3.62 7.79 -9.95
C SER A 260 4.42 6.52 -9.58
N PRO A 261 5.14 5.88 -10.52
CA PRO A 261 5.97 4.70 -10.24
C PRO A 261 7.06 4.93 -9.17
N LEU A 262 7.53 6.17 -9.00
CA LEU A 262 8.60 6.51 -8.04
C LEU A 262 8.07 7.17 -6.75
N SER A 263 6.75 7.23 -6.55
CA SER A 263 6.17 7.83 -5.34
C SER A 263 6.63 7.14 -4.06
N PHE A 264 6.71 5.79 -4.07
CA PHE A 264 7.14 4.98 -2.93
C PHE A 264 8.62 4.57 -2.98
N GLN A 265 9.44 5.21 -3.83
CA GLN A 265 10.84 4.86 -3.96
C GLN A 265 11.62 5.11 -2.66
N GLY A 266 12.36 4.10 -2.20
CA GLY A 266 13.17 4.17 -0.99
C GLY A 266 12.40 3.87 0.31
N LEU A 267 11.10 3.58 0.22
CA LEU A 267 10.31 3.12 1.36
C LEU A 267 10.43 1.61 1.54
N ASP A 268 10.40 1.17 2.80
CA ASP A 268 10.39 -0.24 3.18
C ASP A 268 9.20 -0.53 4.11
N LEU A 269 8.01 -0.51 3.50
CA LEU A 269 6.72 -0.59 4.20
C LEU A 269 6.38 -2.03 4.60
N SER A 270 5.80 -2.17 5.78
CA SER A 270 5.18 -3.40 6.28
C SER A 270 3.69 -3.46 5.94
N TRP A 271 3.01 -2.32 5.93
CA TRP A 271 1.62 -2.21 5.54
C TRP A 271 1.36 -0.91 4.76
N LEU A 272 0.42 -0.99 3.82
CA LEU A 272 -0.01 0.11 2.97
C LEU A 272 -1.53 0.06 2.84
N SER A 273 -2.18 1.17 3.16
CA SER A 273 -3.62 1.35 2.96
C SER A 273 -3.85 2.56 2.07
N ILE A 274 -4.54 2.36 0.96
CA ILE A 274 -5.00 3.42 0.07
C ILE A 274 -6.50 3.19 -0.12
N THR A 275 -7.32 3.90 0.64
CA THR A 275 -8.77 3.67 0.70
C THR A 275 -9.57 4.93 0.40
N ASN A 276 -10.82 4.74 -0.03
CA ASN A 276 -11.73 5.84 -0.34
C ASN A 276 -11.10 6.88 -1.30
N SER A 277 -10.54 6.39 -2.40
CA SER A 277 -9.89 7.23 -3.43
C SER A 277 -10.44 6.90 -4.82
N ASN A 278 -10.01 7.63 -5.86
CA ASN A 278 -10.54 7.48 -7.22
C ASN A 278 -9.61 6.66 -8.15
N ILE A 279 -8.85 5.72 -7.58
CA ILE A 279 -7.90 4.92 -8.34
C ILE A 279 -8.65 3.82 -9.11
N THR A 280 -8.55 3.84 -10.44
CA THR A 280 -9.29 2.90 -11.31
C THR A 280 -8.57 1.58 -11.58
N SER A 281 -7.27 1.50 -11.29
CA SER A 281 -6.45 0.30 -11.51
C SER A 281 -5.35 0.16 -10.47
N VAL A 282 -4.90 -1.07 -10.22
CA VAL A 282 -3.82 -1.32 -9.26
C VAL A 282 -2.50 -0.70 -9.78
N PRO A 283 -1.83 0.17 -9.01
CA PRO A 283 -0.59 0.84 -9.44
C PRO A 283 0.63 -0.10 -9.31
N SER A 284 0.65 -1.18 -10.10
CA SER A 284 1.63 -2.25 -10.04
C SER A 284 3.09 -1.77 -10.16
N SER A 285 3.33 -0.74 -10.98
CA SER A 285 4.66 -0.14 -11.15
C SER A 285 5.19 0.54 -9.88
N SER A 286 4.30 1.12 -9.06
CA SER A 286 4.67 1.84 -7.84
C SER A 286 5.03 0.88 -6.70
N PHE A 287 4.63 -0.40 -6.80
CA PHE A 287 4.89 -1.43 -5.80
C PHE A 287 6.25 -2.12 -5.94
N ARG A 288 7.04 -1.80 -6.98
CA ARG A 288 8.26 -2.53 -7.36
C ARG A 288 9.29 -2.72 -6.24
N ASN A 289 9.35 -1.80 -5.28
CA ASN A 289 10.33 -1.83 -4.19
C ASN A 289 9.74 -2.26 -2.83
N LEU A 290 8.43 -2.50 -2.75
CA LEU A 290 7.73 -2.83 -1.51
C LEU A 290 7.80 -4.33 -1.19
N ILE A 291 8.99 -4.92 -1.26
CA ILE A 291 9.22 -6.37 -1.15
C ILE A 291 8.93 -6.94 0.25
N HIS A 292 8.90 -6.09 1.27
CA HIS A 292 8.60 -6.45 2.66
C HIS A 292 7.13 -6.23 3.05
N LEU A 293 6.30 -5.75 2.13
CA LEU A 293 4.89 -5.48 2.39
C LEU A 293 4.16 -6.77 2.75
N THR A 294 3.43 -6.72 3.87
CA THR A 294 2.69 -7.86 4.42
C THR A 294 1.18 -7.64 4.38
N HIS A 295 0.72 -6.39 4.45
CA HIS A 295 -0.69 -6.04 4.43
C HIS A 295 -0.93 -4.94 3.39
N LEU A 296 -1.88 -5.15 2.49
CA LEU A 296 -2.30 -4.19 1.48
C LEU A 296 -3.81 -4.04 1.49
N ASN A 297 -4.27 -2.81 1.66
CA ASN A 297 -5.69 -2.46 1.59
C ASN A 297 -5.92 -1.44 0.48
N LEU A 298 -6.75 -1.81 -0.51
CA LEU A 298 -7.17 -0.96 -1.63
C LEU A 298 -8.70 -0.81 -1.67
N SER A 299 -9.38 -1.03 -0.55
CA SER A 299 -10.85 -0.97 -0.46
C SER A 299 -11.41 0.41 -0.83
N PHE A 300 -12.65 0.44 -1.32
CA PHE A 300 -13.35 1.68 -1.69
C PHE A 300 -12.60 2.52 -2.74
N ASN A 301 -11.99 1.86 -3.72
CA ASN A 301 -11.46 2.47 -4.94
C ASN A 301 -12.18 1.86 -6.15
N PRO A 302 -12.47 2.59 -7.23
CA PRO A 302 -13.20 2.07 -8.40
C PRO A 302 -12.35 1.12 -9.29
N ILE A 303 -11.78 0.07 -8.70
CA ILE A 303 -10.96 -0.94 -9.39
C ILE A 303 -11.88 -2.07 -9.86
N THR A 304 -12.21 -2.03 -11.15
CA THR A 304 -13.15 -2.97 -11.78
C THR A 304 -12.49 -4.27 -12.27
N THR A 305 -11.21 -4.24 -12.62
CA THR A 305 -10.49 -5.39 -13.17
C THR A 305 -9.11 -5.55 -12.55
N LEU A 306 -8.75 -6.77 -12.15
CA LEU A 306 -7.38 -7.11 -11.77
C LEU A 306 -6.61 -7.68 -12.97
N GLU A 307 -5.61 -6.95 -13.44
CA GLU A 307 -4.73 -7.37 -14.54
C GLU A 307 -3.74 -8.47 -14.12
N PRO A 308 -3.25 -9.29 -15.08
CA PRO A 308 -2.30 -10.36 -14.81
C PRO A 308 -1.03 -9.79 -14.17
N TRP A 309 -0.53 -10.45 -13.13
CA TRP A 309 0.70 -10.06 -12.42
C TRP A 309 0.64 -8.69 -11.73
N ALA A 310 -0.54 -8.14 -11.45
CA ALA A 310 -0.72 -6.85 -10.79
C ALA A 310 0.06 -6.71 -9.46
N PHE A 311 0.27 -7.82 -8.75
CA PHE A 311 0.96 -7.85 -7.45
C PHE A 311 2.27 -8.66 -7.46
N ARG A 312 2.88 -8.87 -8.62
CA ARG A 312 4.02 -9.78 -8.81
C ARG A 312 5.20 -9.57 -7.85
N GLU A 313 5.47 -8.32 -7.52
CA GLU A 313 6.63 -7.90 -6.72
C GLU A 313 6.41 -8.07 -5.20
N LEU A 314 5.15 -8.25 -4.76
CA LEU A 314 4.75 -8.31 -3.36
C LEU A 314 4.89 -9.74 -2.77
N LEU A 315 6.12 -10.25 -2.78
CA LEU A 315 6.42 -11.66 -2.45
C LEU A 315 6.08 -12.08 -1.00
N ARG A 316 6.01 -11.12 -0.08
CA ARG A 316 5.73 -11.33 1.36
C ARG A 316 4.31 -10.95 1.78
N LEU A 317 3.45 -10.61 0.83
CA LEU A 317 2.09 -10.19 1.14
C LEU A 317 1.32 -11.36 1.76
N LYS A 318 0.70 -11.09 2.90
CA LYS A 318 -0.11 -12.04 3.69
C LYS A 318 -1.58 -11.70 3.66
N GLU A 319 -1.90 -10.41 3.61
CA GLU A 319 -3.27 -9.92 3.62
C GLU A 319 -3.50 -8.93 2.48
N LEU A 320 -4.50 -9.22 1.65
CA LEU A 320 -4.98 -8.35 0.58
C LEU A 320 -6.47 -8.08 0.78
N ILE A 321 -6.80 -6.80 0.95
CA ILE A 321 -8.16 -6.33 1.20
C ILE A 321 -8.57 -5.40 0.05
N MET A 322 -9.64 -5.76 -0.65
CA MET A 322 -10.27 -4.97 -1.71
C MET A 322 -11.79 -5.07 -1.56
N VAL A 323 -12.33 -4.43 -0.52
CA VAL A 323 -13.77 -4.39 -0.26
C VAL A 323 -14.41 -3.25 -1.03
N ASN A 324 -15.57 -3.49 -1.64
CA ASN A 324 -16.35 -2.44 -2.32
C ASN A 324 -15.54 -1.61 -3.32
N THR A 325 -14.80 -2.31 -4.19
CA THR A 325 -14.04 -1.68 -5.28
C THR A 325 -14.77 -1.72 -6.62
N GLY A 326 -15.92 -2.39 -6.69
CA GLY A 326 -16.62 -2.67 -7.95
C GLY A 326 -15.89 -3.72 -8.80
N LEU A 327 -15.08 -4.58 -8.17
CA LEU A 327 -14.28 -5.60 -8.85
C LEU A 327 -15.20 -6.62 -9.54
N ALA A 328 -15.21 -6.63 -10.87
CA ALA A 328 -16.03 -7.52 -11.68
C ALA A 328 -15.25 -8.73 -12.21
N THR A 329 -13.97 -8.53 -12.56
CA THR A 329 -13.15 -9.58 -13.17
C THR A 329 -11.75 -9.67 -12.56
N VAL A 330 -11.35 -10.89 -12.17
CA VAL A 330 -9.98 -11.23 -11.82
C VAL A 330 -9.39 -12.07 -12.93
N GLU A 331 -8.48 -11.50 -13.74
CA GLU A 331 -7.87 -12.24 -14.83
C GLU A 331 -6.98 -13.41 -14.32
N PRO A 332 -6.67 -14.41 -15.17
CA PRO A 332 -5.74 -15.46 -14.80
C PRO A 332 -4.35 -14.89 -14.46
N HIS A 333 -3.71 -15.44 -13.43
CA HIS A 333 -2.44 -15.00 -12.87
C HIS A 333 -2.43 -13.55 -12.30
N SER A 334 -3.57 -12.90 -12.09
CA SER A 334 -3.59 -11.54 -11.51
C SER A 334 -3.07 -11.48 -10.07
N LEU A 335 -3.31 -12.53 -9.28
CA LEU A 335 -2.73 -12.75 -7.96
C LEU A 335 -1.43 -13.58 -8.03
N GLY A 336 -0.84 -13.66 -9.23
CA GLY A 336 0.44 -14.31 -9.47
C GLY A 336 1.58 -13.58 -8.75
N GLY A 337 2.47 -14.35 -8.12
CA GLY A 337 3.59 -13.84 -7.30
C GLY A 337 3.30 -13.81 -5.80
N LEU A 338 2.03 -13.80 -5.38
CA LEU A 338 1.62 -13.81 -3.98
C LEU A 338 1.80 -15.20 -3.35
N ARG A 339 3.01 -15.51 -2.86
CA ARG A 339 3.37 -16.84 -2.35
C ARG A 339 2.97 -17.10 -0.90
N GLN A 340 2.70 -16.04 -0.14
CA GLN A 340 2.46 -16.09 1.29
C GLN A 340 1.08 -15.58 1.68
N ILE A 341 0.17 -15.43 0.71
CA ILE A 341 -1.17 -14.90 0.95
C ILE A 341 -1.94 -15.85 1.87
N ARG A 342 -2.50 -15.29 2.95
CA ARG A 342 -3.28 -16.00 3.97
C ARG A 342 -4.70 -15.49 4.03
N VAL A 343 -4.87 -14.18 3.92
CA VAL A 343 -6.17 -13.51 4.01
C VAL A 343 -6.43 -12.79 2.69
N LEU A 344 -7.53 -13.16 2.04
CA LEU A 344 -8.04 -12.47 0.86
C LEU A 344 -9.46 -12.00 1.12
N ASN A 345 -9.70 -10.70 1.01
CA ASN A 345 -11.01 -10.12 1.21
C ASN A 345 -11.44 -9.30 -0.02
N PHE A 346 -12.31 -9.89 -0.83
CA PHE A 346 -12.98 -9.28 -1.98
C PHE A 346 -14.49 -9.13 -1.74
N SER A 347 -14.90 -8.96 -0.49
CA SER A 347 -16.32 -8.81 -0.14
C SER A 347 -16.95 -7.57 -0.76
N SER A 348 -18.27 -7.63 -0.98
CA SER A 348 -19.10 -6.54 -1.52
C SER A 348 -18.58 -6.00 -2.85
N ASN A 349 -18.36 -6.86 -3.84
CA ASN A 349 -17.93 -6.48 -5.18
C ASN A 349 -18.92 -7.03 -6.24
N GLU A 350 -18.57 -6.91 -7.52
CA GLU A 350 -19.36 -7.35 -8.67
C GLU A 350 -18.85 -8.69 -9.23
N LEU A 351 -18.15 -9.48 -8.41
CA LEU A 351 -17.44 -10.67 -8.86
C LEU A 351 -18.41 -11.80 -9.19
N GLN A 352 -18.37 -12.29 -10.42
CA GLN A 352 -19.14 -13.47 -10.82
C GLN A 352 -18.41 -14.78 -10.53
N THR A 353 -17.08 -14.78 -10.56
CA THR A 353 -16.29 -15.98 -10.31
C THR A 353 -14.90 -15.64 -9.81
N LEU A 354 -14.23 -16.60 -9.16
CA LEU A 354 -12.84 -16.50 -8.77
C LEU A 354 -12.14 -17.80 -9.16
N GLU A 355 -11.38 -17.77 -10.25
CA GLU A 355 -10.72 -18.97 -10.78
C GLU A 355 -9.46 -19.32 -9.98
N GLU A 356 -9.20 -20.61 -9.77
CA GLU A 356 -7.97 -21.08 -9.10
C GLU A 356 -6.70 -20.61 -9.84
N GLY A 357 -6.77 -20.55 -11.18
CA GLY A 357 -5.67 -20.07 -12.04
C GLY A 357 -5.33 -18.58 -11.87
N SER A 358 -6.12 -17.80 -11.12
CA SER A 358 -5.77 -16.43 -10.77
C SER A 358 -4.64 -16.37 -9.72
N PHE A 359 -4.43 -17.44 -8.95
CA PHE A 359 -3.48 -17.49 -7.85
C PHE A 359 -2.13 -18.06 -8.26
N HIS A 360 -1.07 -17.69 -7.51
CA HIS A 360 0.19 -18.42 -7.57
C HIS A 360 0.09 -19.80 -6.89
N SER A 361 -0.55 -19.84 -5.73
CA SER A 361 -0.87 -21.05 -4.97
C SER A 361 -2.04 -20.73 -4.05
N VAL A 362 -3.07 -21.56 -4.08
CA VAL A 362 -4.19 -21.43 -3.15
C VAL A 362 -3.87 -22.06 -1.78
N ASN A 363 -2.82 -22.88 -1.68
CA ASN A 363 -2.56 -23.70 -0.50
C ASN A 363 -2.18 -22.88 0.76
N SER A 364 -1.65 -21.67 0.60
CA SER A 364 -1.34 -20.78 1.72
C SER A 364 -2.57 -20.03 2.24
N LEU A 365 -3.67 -20.02 1.48
CA LEU A 365 -4.87 -19.26 1.81
C LEU A 365 -5.60 -19.92 2.98
N GLU A 366 -5.77 -19.15 4.05
CA GLU A 366 -6.42 -19.53 5.30
C GLU A 366 -7.83 -18.94 5.37
N THR A 367 -7.99 -17.66 5.00
CA THR A 367 -9.25 -16.92 5.07
C THR A 367 -9.60 -16.34 3.71
N LEU A 368 -10.82 -16.61 3.25
CA LEU A 368 -11.36 -16.11 1.99
C LEU A 368 -12.71 -15.44 2.25
N ARG A 369 -12.81 -14.15 1.97
CA ARG A 369 -14.07 -13.39 2.02
C ARG A 369 -14.46 -12.95 0.61
N VAL A 370 -15.55 -13.51 0.10
CA VAL A 370 -16.16 -13.19 -1.19
C VAL A 370 -17.68 -13.02 -1.04
N ASP A 371 -18.15 -12.77 0.17
CA ASP A 371 -19.56 -12.45 0.46
C ASP A 371 -19.98 -11.12 -0.19
N GLY A 372 -21.28 -10.97 -0.47
CA GLY A 372 -21.78 -9.78 -1.15
C GLY A 372 -21.34 -9.65 -2.61
N ASN A 373 -21.10 -10.78 -3.30
CA ASN A 373 -20.79 -10.81 -4.73
C ASN A 373 -21.84 -11.63 -5.48
N PRO A 374 -22.17 -11.29 -6.75
CA PRO A 374 -23.11 -12.02 -7.59
C PRO A 374 -22.47 -13.30 -8.18
N LEU A 375 -22.07 -14.23 -7.31
CA LEU A 375 -21.31 -15.43 -7.70
C LEU A 375 -22.13 -16.40 -8.56
N LEU A 376 -21.57 -16.79 -9.70
CA LEU A 376 -22.05 -17.88 -10.55
C LEU A 376 -21.42 -19.19 -10.10
N CYS A 377 -22.21 -20.04 -9.46
CA CYS A 377 -21.81 -21.31 -8.86
C CYS A 377 -21.69 -22.44 -9.89
N ASP A 378 -20.79 -22.25 -10.86
CA ASP A 378 -20.40 -23.24 -11.85
C ASP A 378 -19.06 -23.93 -11.49
N CYS A 379 -18.52 -24.74 -12.40
CA CYS A 379 -17.27 -25.47 -12.15
C CYS A 379 -16.06 -24.59 -11.79
N ARG A 380 -16.06 -23.29 -12.09
CA ARG A 380 -14.95 -22.37 -11.76
C ARG A 380 -14.83 -22.13 -10.26
N LEU A 381 -15.93 -22.21 -9.51
CA LEU A 381 -15.94 -22.06 -8.05
C LEU A 381 -15.76 -23.39 -7.31
N LEU A 382 -15.60 -24.50 -8.04
CA LEU A 382 -15.51 -25.84 -7.45
C LEU A 382 -14.37 -25.96 -6.44
N TRP A 383 -13.23 -25.31 -6.67
CA TRP A 383 -12.09 -25.33 -5.75
C TRP A 383 -12.41 -24.69 -4.39
N ILE A 384 -13.23 -23.64 -4.35
CA ILE A 384 -13.70 -23.00 -3.11
C ILE A 384 -14.60 -23.97 -2.36
N LEU A 385 -15.54 -24.59 -3.07
CA LEU A 385 -16.50 -25.53 -2.49
C LEU A 385 -15.84 -26.80 -1.96
N GLN A 386 -14.83 -27.33 -2.67
CA GLN A 386 -14.00 -28.44 -2.21
C GLN A 386 -13.23 -28.09 -0.93
N ARG A 387 -12.85 -26.83 -0.76
CA ARG A 387 -12.12 -26.32 0.40
C ARG A 387 -12.99 -25.65 1.46
N ARG A 388 -14.32 -25.76 1.39
CA ARG A 388 -15.24 -25.08 2.32
C ARG A 388 -15.08 -25.45 3.80
N LYS A 389 -14.50 -26.63 4.09
CA LYS A 389 -14.20 -27.10 5.45
C LYS A 389 -12.83 -26.63 5.95
N THR A 390 -11.93 -26.22 5.06
CA THR A 390 -10.56 -25.81 5.38
C THR A 390 -10.35 -24.30 5.27
N LEU A 391 -11.10 -23.62 4.40
CA LEU A 391 -11.13 -22.17 4.30
C LEU A 391 -12.01 -21.57 5.39
N ASN A 392 -11.49 -20.55 6.06
CA ASN A 392 -12.26 -19.74 6.99
C ASN A 392 -13.03 -18.64 6.22
N PHE A 393 -14.35 -18.58 6.43
CA PHE A 393 -15.23 -17.55 5.88
C PHE A 393 -15.65 -16.50 6.94
N ASP A 394 -15.09 -16.54 8.16
CA ASP A 394 -15.40 -15.62 9.27
C ASP A 394 -16.90 -15.46 9.57
N GLY A 395 -17.65 -16.56 9.45
CA GLY A 395 -19.10 -16.57 9.66
C GLY A 395 -19.93 -15.95 8.52
N ARG A 396 -19.31 -15.47 7.43
CA ARG A 396 -19.98 -14.89 6.26
C ARG A 396 -19.75 -15.76 5.02
N VAL A 397 -20.56 -16.81 4.91
CA VAL A 397 -20.41 -17.80 3.82
C VAL A 397 -20.90 -17.21 2.49
N PRO A 398 -20.20 -17.45 1.37
CA PRO A 398 -20.65 -16.95 0.06
C PRO A 398 -21.96 -17.59 -0.40
N VAL A 399 -22.77 -16.80 -1.10
CA VAL A 399 -24.09 -17.19 -1.61
C VAL A 399 -24.07 -17.17 -3.13
N CYS A 400 -24.69 -18.16 -3.75
CA CYS A 400 -24.83 -18.25 -5.20
C CYS A 400 -25.89 -17.27 -5.71
N ALA A 401 -25.56 -16.46 -6.71
CA ALA A 401 -26.51 -15.63 -7.44
C ALA A 401 -27.07 -16.34 -8.68
N GLY A 402 -26.34 -17.33 -9.21
CA GLY A 402 -26.79 -18.19 -10.30
C GLY A 402 -25.97 -19.48 -10.36
N PRO A 403 -26.33 -20.44 -11.23
CA PRO A 403 -27.52 -20.43 -12.10
C PRO A 403 -28.85 -20.52 -11.32
N GLU A 404 -30.00 -20.35 -12.00
CA GLU A 404 -31.33 -20.19 -11.36
C GLU A 404 -31.67 -21.33 -10.37
N GLU A 405 -31.17 -22.54 -10.62
CA GLU A 405 -31.42 -23.72 -9.79
C GLU A 405 -30.81 -23.62 -8.38
N VAL A 406 -29.73 -22.85 -8.22
CA VAL A 406 -28.97 -22.70 -6.97
C VAL A 406 -28.96 -21.27 -6.45
N GLN A 407 -29.73 -20.38 -7.04
CA GLN A 407 -29.81 -18.98 -6.64
C GLN A 407 -30.27 -18.86 -5.18
N GLY A 408 -29.54 -18.08 -4.38
CA GLY A 408 -29.81 -17.85 -2.95
C GLY A 408 -29.25 -18.93 -2.01
N TYR A 409 -28.71 -20.03 -2.53
CA TYR A 409 -28.10 -21.07 -1.69
C TYR A 409 -26.70 -20.66 -1.23
N SER A 410 -26.40 -20.88 0.06
CA SER A 410 -25.07 -20.71 0.63
C SER A 410 -24.16 -21.87 0.24
N LEU A 411 -22.88 -21.61 -0.06
CA LEU A 411 -21.89 -22.66 -0.37
C LEU A 411 -21.76 -23.73 0.74
N SER A 412 -22.08 -23.41 1.99
CA SER A 412 -22.06 -24.37 3.09
C SER A 412 -23.19 -25.41 3.03
N THR A 413 -24.28 -25.14 2.31
CA THR A 413 -25.45 -26.02 2.26
C THR A 413 -25.28 -27.22 1.33
N PHE A 414 -24.34 -27.15 0.38
CA PHE A 414 -24.11 -28.23 -0.57
C PHE A 414 -23.41 -29.43 0.08
N THR A 415 -24.00 -30.61 -0.15
CA THR A 415 -23.43 -31.90 0.23
C THR A 415 -22.30 -32.29 -0.72
N ASP A 416 -21.41 -33.19 -0.28
CA ASP A 416 -20.30 -33.67 -1.12
C ASP A 416 -20.80 -34.46 -2.37
N SER A 417 -22.03 -34.98 -2.36
CA SER A 417 -22.66 -35.62 -3.53
C SER A 417 -23.13 -34.62 -4.58
N ALA A 418 -23.55 -33.41 -4.17
CA ALA A 418 -24.13 -32.40 -5.05
C ALA A 418 -23.07 -31.61 -5.87
N LEU A 419 -21.78 -31.86 -5.60
CA LEU A 419 -20.64 -31.22 -6.29
C LEU A 419 -20.68 -31.44 -7.81
N PHE A 420 -21.09 -32.62 -8.25
CA PHE A 420 -21.06 -33.00 -9.65
C PHE A 420 -22.37 -32.71 -10.39
N ASP A 421 -23.42 -32.34 -9.67
CA ASP A 421 -24.74 -32.07 -10.25
C ASP A 421 -24.94 -30.58 -10.51
N HIS A 422 -24.50 -29.71 -9.59
CA HIS A 422 -24.73 -28.26 -9.69
C HIS A 422 -23.51 -27.46 -10.16
N PHE A 423 -22.29 -27.86 -9.78
CA PHE A 423 -21.07 -27.12 -10.12
C PHE A 423 -20.43 -27.67 -11.40
N THR A 424 -21.19 -27.65 -12.50
CA THR A 424 -20.76 -28.19 -13.79
C THR A 424 -20.47 -27.08 -14.80
N CYS A 425 -19.68 -27.40 -15.81
CA CYS A 425 -19.48 -26.54 -16.98
C CYS A 425 -19.66 -27.36 -18.23
N GLN A 426 -20.24 -26.76 -19.27
CA GLN A 426 -20.34 -27.36 -20.58
C GLN A 426 -19.08 -27.06 -21.39
N LYS A 427 -18.28 -28.10 -21.65
CA LYS A 427 -17.08 -28.03 -22.50
C LYS A 427 -17.42 -27.41 -23.87
N PRO A 428 -16.56 -26.55 -24.44
CA PRO A 428 -16.79 -25.94 -25.74
C PRO A 428 -16.95 -26.99 -26.84
N LYS A 429 -17.82 -26.69 -27.79
CA LYS A 429 -18.03 -27.47 -29.01
C LYS A 429 -18.09 -26.52 -30.20
N ILE A 430 -17.13 -26.65 -31.11
CA ILE A 430 -17.09 -25.89 -32.35
C ILE A 430 -18.19 -26.40 -33.30
N ARG A 431 -19.10 -25.51 -33.71
CA ARG A 431 -20.32 -25.87 -34.46
C ARG A 431 -20.02 -26.42 -35.85
N ASN A 432 -19.20 -25.73 -36.64
CA ASN A 432 -18.94 -26.04 -38.05
C ASN A 432 -17.54 -26.62 -38.23
N ARG A 433 -17.45 -27.95 -38.27
CA ARG A 433 -16.19 -28.70 -38.41
C ARG A 433 -15.82 -29.02 -39.86
N LYS A 434 -16.54 -28.48 -40.86
CA LYS A 434 -16.18 -28.68 -42.27
C LYS A 434 -14.84 -28.00 -42.54
N LEU A 435 -13.85 -28.73 -43.08
CA LEU A 435 -12.52 -28.17 -43.38
C LEU A 435 -12.64 -26.91 -44.25
N GLN A 436 -12.15 -25.78 -43.75
CA GLN A 436 -12.07 -24.52 -44.46
C GLN A 436 -10.74 -24.45 -45.16
N GLN A 437 -10.75 -24.61 -46.48
CA GLN A 437 -9.58 -24.47 -47.33
C GLN A 437 -9.79 -23.29 -48.29
N VAL A 438 -8.98 -22.24 -48.13
CA VAL A 438 -9.10 -21.01 -48.91
C VAL A 438 -7.82 -20.79 -49.70
N THR A 439 -7.97 -20.52 -51.00
CA THR A 439 -6.87 -20.06 -51.85
C THR A 439 -7.06 -18.57 -52.15
N ALA A 440 -6.05 -17.76 -51.85
CA ALA A 440 -6.09 -16.31 -52.03
C ALA A 440 -4.87 -15.83 -52.82
N ARG A 441 -5.00 -14.71 -53.53
CA ARG A 441 -3.84 -13.99 -54.10
C ARG A 441 -3.21 -13.10 -53.04
N GLU A 442 -1.93 -12.82 -53.20
CA GLU A 442 -1.26 -11.82 -52.39
C GLU A 442 -2.04 -10.48 -52.37
N GLY A 443 -2.23 -9.92 -51.19
CA GLY A 443 -3.02 -8.71 -50.96
C GLY A 443 -4.53 -8.93 -50.77
N GLN A 444 -5.10 -10.10 -51.08
CA GLN A 444 -6.54 -10.33 -50.88
C GLN A 444 -6.90 -10.54 -49.40
N PRO A 445 -8.07 -10.04 -48.96
CA PRO A 445 -8.58 -10.34 -47.62
C PRO A 445 -9.09 -11.78 -47.52
N VAL A 446 -8.83 -12.43 -46.38
CA VAL A 446 -9.23 -13.80 -46.08
C VAL A 446 -9.86 -13.85 -44.70
N SER A 447 -10.91 -14.65 -44.54
CA SER A 447 -11.49 -14.92 -43.23
C SER A 447 -11.73 -16.42 -43.00
N PHE A 448 -11.57 -16.85 -41.75
CA PHE A 448 -11.91 -18.19 -41.29
C PHE A 448 -12.90 -18.13 -40.14
N LEU A 449 -14.06 -18.75 -40.32
CA LEU A 449 -15.10 -18.78 -39.30
C LEU A 449 -14.76 -19.81 -38.22
N CYS A 450 -14.78 -19.40 -36.96
CA CYS A 450 -14.77 -20.34 -35.84
C CYS A 450 -15.77 -19.87 -34.81
N SER A 451 -16.84 -20.65 -34.64
CA SER A 451 -17.91 -20.39 -33.67
C SER A 451 -18.10 -21.62 -32.80
N ALA A 452 -18.08 -21.41 -31.48
CA ALA A 452 -18.21 -22.44 -30.48
C ALA A 452 -19.34 -22.14 -29.50
N VAL A 453 -19.95 -23.20 -28.96
CA VAL A 453 -20.93 -23.14 -27.87
C VAL A 453 -20.34 -23.82 -26.66
N GLY A 454 -20.58 -23.28 -25.47
CA GLY A 454 -20.21 -23.85 -24.19
C GLY A 454 -20.65 -22.91 -23.08
N GLU A 455 -20.65 -23.42 -21.87
CA GLU A 455 -21.04 -22.68 -20.66
C GLU A 455 -19.93 -22.89 -19.61
N PRO A 456 -19.25 -21.84 -19.15
CA PRO A 456 -19.34 -20.44 -19.58
C PRO A 456 -18.99 -20.23 -21.08
N ALA A 457 -19.39 -19.09 -21.63
CA ALA A 457 -19.13 -18.76 -23.03
C ALA A 457 -17.63 -18.89 -23.37
N PRO A 458 -17.26 -19.64 -24.41
CA PRO A 458 -15.86 -19.94 -24.68
C PRO A 458 -15.11 -18.76 -25.31
N ASN A 459 -13.87 -18.57 -24.86
CA ASN A 459 -12.93 -17.65 -25.47
C ASN A 459 -12.29 -18.32 -26.70
N ILE A 460 -12.23 -17.59 -27.82
CA ILE A 460 -11.74 -18.11 -29.10
C ILE A 460 -10.41 -17.44 -29.43
N MET A 461 -9.40 -18.26 -29.69
CA MET A 461 -8.09 -17.82 -30.17
C MET A 461 -7.63 -18.64 -31.38
N TRP A 462 -6.69 -18.08 -32.13
CA TRP A 462 -6.10 -18.72 -33.30
C TRP A 462 -4.59 -18.84 -33.17
N ILE A 463 -4.04 -19.94 -33.66
CA ILE A 463 -2.60 -20.14 -33.82
C ILE A 463 -2.26 -20.09 -35.31
N SER A 464 -1.36 -19.19 -35.70
CA SER A 464 -0.88 -19.08 -37.08
C SER A 464 0.11 -20.19 -37.44
N PRO A 465 0.40 -20.41 -38.74
CA PRO A 465 1.41 -21.39 -39.17
C PRO A 465 2.81 -21.12 -38.58
N GLN A 466 3.11 -19.85 -38.25
CA GLN A 466 4.35 -19.41 -37.60
C GLN A 466 4.28 -19.46 -36.07
N ARG A 467 3.30 -20.19 -35.51
CA ARG A 467 3.08 -20.37 -34.07
C ARG A 467 2.77 -19.08 -33.29
N ARG A 468 2.23 -18.05 -33.95
CA ARG A 468 1.77 -16.83 -33.27
C ARG A 468 0.36 -17.04 -32.72
N ILE A 469 0.14 -16.70 -31.46
CA ILE A 469 -1.19 -16.70 -30.82
C ILE A 469 -1.88 -15.38 -31.15
N ILE A 470 -3.11 -15.47 -31.66
CA ILE A 470 -3.93 -14.34 -32.09
C ILE A 470 -5.23 -14.39 -31.28
N THR A 471 -5.55 -13.31 -30.60
CA THR A 471 -6.70 -13.19 -29.69
C THR A 471 -7.56 -11.99 -30.08
N ALA A 472 -8.71 -11.81 -29.42
CA ALA A 472 -9.53 -10.61 -29.57
C ALA A 472 -8.80 -9.31 -29.15
N LYS A 473 -7.77 -9.40 -28.29
CA LYS A 473 -6.93 -8.26 -27.87
C LYS A 473 -5.76 -7.99 -28.85
N SER A 474 -5.54 -8.85 -29.84
CA SER A 474 -4.42 -8.71 -30.78
C SER A 474 -4.73 -7.65 -31.85
N ASN A 475 -3.83 -6.67 -32.01
CA ASN A 475 -3.94 -5.61 -33.02
C ASN A 475 -3.01 -5.90 -34.20
N GLY A 476 -3.47 -5.60 -35.43
CA GLY A 476 -2.63 -5.70 -36.62
C GLY A 476 -3.40 -6.08 -37.88
N ARG A 477 -2.67 -6.66 -38.85
CA ARG A 477 -3.21 -7.16 -40.12
C ARG A 477 -4.07 -8.41 -39.96
N ILE A 478 -3.76 -9.22 -38.94
CA ILE A 478 -4.47 -10.46 -38.61
C ILE A 478 -5.11 -10.26 -37.24
N THR A 479 -6.44 -10.37 -37.17
CA THR A 479 -7.22 -10.08 -35.97
C THR A 479 -8.35 -11.10 -35.78
N VAL A 480 -8.80 -11.30 -34.55
CA VAL A 480 -9.98 -12.13 -34.25
C VAL A 480 -11.18 -11.21 -33.99
N LEU A 481 -12.23 -11.36 -34.80
CA LEU A 481 -13.46 -10.57 -34.68
C LEU A 481 -14.36 -11.08 -33.53
N PRO A 482 -15.29 -10.24 -33.03
CA PRO A 482 -16.34 -10.69 -32.13
C PRO A 482 -17.10 -11.88 -32.74
N GLY A 483 -17.16 -13.00 -32.01
CA GLY A 483 -17.71 -14.27 -32.51
C GLY A 483 -16.68 -15.29 -32.99
N GLY A 484 -15.37 -14.95 -32.99
CA GLY A 484 -14.27 -15.90 -33.15
C GLY A 484 -13.69 -16.05 -34.56
N THR A 485 -14.19 -15.30 -35.54
CA THR A 485 -13.71 -15.31 -36.92
C THR A 485 -12.31 -14.70 -37.01
N LEU A 486 -11.36 -15.42 -37.61
CA LEU A 486 -10.04 -14.88 -37.95
C LEU A 486 -10.16 -14.06 -39.22
N GLU A 487 -9.71 -12.82 -39.19
CA GLU A 487 -9.63 -11.93 -40.35
C GLU A 487 -8.17 -11.64 -40.68
N ILE A 488 -7.79 -11.84 -41.94
CA ILE A 488 -6.49 -11.48 -42.52
C ILE A 488 -6.78 -10.42 -43.58
N ARG A 489 -6.46 -9.14 -43.31
CA ARG A 489 -6.86 -8.04 -44.21
C ARG A 489 -6.15 -8.04 -45.57
N TYR A 490 -4.87 -8.40 -45.57
CA TYR A 490 -4.05 -8.48 -46.79
C TYR A 490 -3.17 -9.72 -46.72
N ALA A 491 -3.51 -10.79 -47.45
CA ALA A 491 -2.78 -12.05 -47.39
C ALA A 491 -1.35 -11.92 -47.95
N GLN A 492 -0.35 -12.47 -47.26
CA GLN A 492 1.05 -12.53 -47.69
C GLN A 492 1.44 -13.98 -47.99
N VAL A 493 2.41 -14.21 -48.87
CA VAL A 493 2.90 -15.58 -49.19
C VAL A 493 3.35 -16.32 -47.93
N THR A 494 3.94 -15.58 -46.98
CA THR A 494 4.37 -16.09 -45.67
C THR A 494 3.21 -16.56 -44.78
N ASP A 495 1.97 -16.12 -45.01
CA ASP A 495 0.79 -16.52 -44.23
C ASP A 495 0.25 -17.89 -44.61
N SER A 496 0.73 -18.46 -45.71
CA SER A 496 0.31 -19.76 -46.22
C SER A 496 0.61 -20.87 -45.20
N GLY A 497 -0.36 -21.76 -44.98
CA GLY A 497 -0.23 -22.87 -44.04
C GLY A 497 -1.51 -23.16 -43.28
N THR A 498 -1.37 -23.96 -42.22
CA THR A 498 -2.48 -24.41 -41.38
C THR A 498 -2.65 -23.49 -40.18
N TYR A 499 -3.84 -22.92 -40.05
CA TYR A 499 -4.31 -22.18 -38.88
C TYR A 499 -5.09 -23.12 -37.95
N MET A 500 -4.91 -22.95 -36.64
CA MET A 500 -5.63 -23.73 -35.63
C MET A 500 -6.52 -22.80 -34.81
N CYS A 501 -7.83 -22.99 -34.87
CA CYS A 501 -8.76 -22.38 -33.94
C CYS A 501 -8.82 -23.20 -32.65
N ILE A 502 -8.79 -22.51 -31.51
CA ILE A 502 -8.96 -23.09 -30.18
C ILE A 502 -10.09 -22.33 -29.50
N ALA A 503 -11.17 -23.05 -29.17
CA ALA A 503 -12.23 -22.57 -28.29
C ALA A 503 -12.00 -23.14 -26.89
N SER A 504 -11.95 -22.28 -25.87
CA SER A 504 -11.62 -22.68 -24.51
C SER A 504 -12.56 -22.04 -23.48
N ASN A 505 -13.01 -22.83 -22.51
CA ASN A 505 -13.66 -22.35 -21.28
C ASN A 505 -13.18 -23.19 -20.08
N ALA A 506 -13.77 -22.97 -18.91
CA ALA A 506 -13.43 -23.73 -17.69
C ALA A 506 -13.76 -25.24 -17.77
N GLY A 507 -14.68 -25.65 -18.64
CA GLY A 507 -14.99 -27.07 -18.92
C GLY A 507 -14.00 -27.75 -19.88
N GLY A 508 -13.10 -27.00 -20.51
CA GLY A 508 -12.02 -27.54 -21.35
C GLY A 508 -11.87 -26.83 -22.69
N ASN A 509 -11.29 -27.53 -23.66
CA ASN A 509 -10.97 -26.98 -24.98
C ASN A 509 -11.48 -27.86 -26.14
N ASP A 510 -11.77 -27.21 -27.27
CA ASP A 510 -12.05 -27.86 -28.54
C ASP A 510 -11.25 -27.16 -29.64
N THR A 511 -10.77 -27.92 -30.62
CA THR A 511 -9.85 -27.42 -31.64
C THR A 511 -10.32 -27.76 -33.05
N TYR A 512 -9.97 -26.89 -33.99
CA TYR A 512 -10.35 -27.01 -35.38
C TYR A 512 -9.25 -26.42 -36.28
N PHE A 513 -9.08 -26.97 -37.48
CA PHE A 513 -8.03 -26.57 -38.42
C PHE A 513 -8.62 -25.92 -39.68
N ALA A 514 -7.96 -24.86 -40.14
CA ALA A 514 -8.23 -24.22 -41.42
C ALA A 514 -6.94 -24.09 -42.23
N MET A 515 -7.04 -24.17 -43.56
CA MET A 515 -5.88 -24.15 -44.46
C MET A 515 -5.95 -22.95 -45.40
N LEU A 516 -4.88 -22.14 -45.39
CA LEU A 516 -4.69 -21.03 -46.32
C LEU A 516 -3.61 -21.38 -47.34
N THR A 517 -3.88 -21.15 -48.62
CA THR A 517 -2.87 -21.18 -49.68
C THR A 517 -2.81 -19.81 -50.35
N VAL A 518 -1.70 -19.10 -50.19
CA VAL A 518 -1.51 -17.79 -50.84
C VAL A 518 -0.69 -17.98 -52.11
N ARG A 519 -1.24 -17.56 -53.25
CA ARG A 519 -0.52 -17.51 -54.52
C ARG A 519 0.15 -16.14 -54.65
N GLY A 520 1.48 -16.13 -54.78
CA GLY A 520 2.21 -14.91 -55.15
C GLY A 520 1.77 -14.42 -56.53
N ALA A 521 2.00 -13.14 -56.81
CA ALA A 521 1.80 -12.61 -58.15
C ALA A 521 2.58 -13.49 -59.17
N PRO A 522 2.00 -13.82 -60.35
CA PRO A 522 2.81 -14.37 -61.40
C PRO A 522 3.94 -13.38 -61.65
N LEU A 523 5.19 -13.83 -61.51
CA LEU A 523 6.33 -13.07 -62.03
C LEU A 523 6.02 -12.87 -63.51
N ASP A 524 5.67 -11.65 -63.90
CA ASP A 524 5.58 -11.29 -65.30
C ASP A 524 6.88 -11.78 -65.96
N ALA A 525 6.75 -12.57 -67.02
CA ALA A 525 7.86 -13.10 -67.80
C ALA A 525 8.76 -12.00 -68.41
N ALA A 526 8.54 -10.73 -68.09
CA ALA A 526 9.38 -9.59 -68.39
C ALA A 526 10.50 -9.33 -67.36
N SER A 527 10.40 -9.79 -66.10
CA SER A 527 11.43 -9.55 -65.08
C SER A 527 12.54 -10.62 -65.04
N ALA A 528 12.33 -11.77 -65.70
CA ALA A 528 13.34 -12.83 -65.85
C ALA A 528 14.42 -12.52 -66.90
N PHE A 529 14.33 -11.41 -67.64
CA PHE A 529 15.32 -11.02 -68.66
C PHE A 529 16.50 -10.18 -68.14
N PHE A 530 16.54 -9.83 -66.85
CA PHE A 530 17.66 -9.04 -66.28
C PHE A 530 18.52 -9.79 -65.26
N ALA A 531 18.26 -11.09 -65.01
CA ALA A 531 19.07 -11.91 -64.12
C ALA A 531 19.79 -13.03 -64.88
N ASN A 532 20.61 -12.66 -65.86
CA ASN A 532 21.63 -13.55 -66.42
C ASN A 532 22.83 -12.75 -66.92
N ARG A 533 23.71 -12.36 -65.99
CA ARG A 533 25.12 -12.16 -66.29
C ARG A 533 26.02 -12.43 -65.08
N SER A 534 26.22 -13.70 -64.78
CA SER A 534 27.51 -14.23 -64.29
C SER A 534 27.48 -15.75 -64.25
N LEU A 535 28.09 -16.35 -65.28
CA LEU A 535 28.63 -17.70 -65.27
C LEU A 535 29.51 -17.92 -64.01
N TYR A 536 29.42 -19.08 -63.36
CA TYR A 536 30.29 -20.24 -63.63
C TYR A 536 30.05 -21.37 -62.60
N GLY A 537 29.89 -22.59 -63.12
CA GLY A 537 30.41 -23.80 -62.49
C GLY A 537 29.40 -24.72 -61.77
N GLY A 538 29.23 -25.93 -62.30
CA GLY A 538 29.08 -27.12 -61.45
C GLY A 538 27.81 -27.97 -61.59
N GLU A 539 27.71 -28.68 -62.71
CA GLU A 539 27.26 -30.07 -62.87
C GLU A 539 25.82 -30.52 -62.51
N PHE A 540 25.23 -31.11 -63.55
CA PHE A 540 24.00 -31.89 -63.63
C PHE A 540 24.09 -33.22 -62.86
N PHE A 541 22.95 -33.69 -62.33
CA PHE A 541 22.39 -35.00 -62.70
C PHE A 541 20.86 -34.97 -62.63
N ASN A 542 20.24 -35.28 -63.77
CA ASN A 542 18.82 -35.62 -63.91
C ASN A 542 18.65 -37.11 -63.58
N ASP A 543 17.56 -37.48 -62.92
CA ASP A 543 16.94 -38.77 -63.22
C ASP A 543 15.40 -38.72 -63.09
N THR A 544 14.77 -39.31 -64.10
CA THR A 544 13.34 -39.36 -64.36
C THR A 544 12.72 -40.67 -63.86
N ASN A 545 11.47 -40.57 -63.37
CA ASN A 545 10.43 -41.61 -63.27
C ASN A 545 10.64 -42.80 -62.30
N LEU A 546 9.73 -42.97 -61.33
CA LEU A 546 8.81 -44.13 -61.23
C LEU A 546 7.93 -44.10 -59.96
N ASN A 547 6.68 -44.50 -60.14
CA ASN A 547 5.67 -44.76 -59.12
C ASN A 547 6.18 -45.63 -57.95
N SER A 548 5.99 -45.20 -56.71
CA SER A 548 5.33 -45.98 -55.65
C SER A 548 5.29 -45.24 -54.31
N THR A 549 4.19 -45.46 -53.61
CA THR A 549 3.86 -45.04 -52.25
C THR A 549 4.92 -45.38 -51.19
N ARG A 550 5.01 -44.51 -50.17
CA ARG A 550 5.77 -44.54 -48.89
C ARG A 550 7.11 -43.81 -48.92
N VAL A 551 7.11 -42.58 -48.40
CA VAL A 551 8.33 -41.90 -47.95
C VAL A 551 8.31 -41.83 -46.42
N PHE A 552 9.04 -42.76 -45.79
CA PHE A 552 9.63 -42.53 -44.48
C PHE A 552 10.81 -41.57 -44.70
N LEU A 553 10.77 -40.35 -44.14
CA LEU A 553 11.97 -39.51 -44.07
C LEU A 553 12.86 -40.02 -42.92
N LYS A 554 13.86 -40.81 -43.29
CA LYS A 554 14.97 -41.22 -42.45
C LYS A 554 15.98 -40.07 -42.42
N PHE A 555 16.02 -39.30 -41.33
CA PHE A 555 17.10 -38.35 -41.09
C PHE A 555 18.34 -39.13 -40.66
N THR A 556 19.35 -39.25 -41.54
CA THR A 556 20.72 -39.53 -41.11
C THR A 556 21.37 -38.20 -40.79
N LEU A 557 21.26 -37.76 -39.54
CA LEU A 557 22.21 -36.79 -39.00
C LEU A 557 23.53 -37.54 -38.81
N ASP A 558 24.52 -37.20 -39.62
CA ASP A 558 25.86 -37.77 -39.52
C ASP A 558 26.48 -37.36 -38.17
N LEU A 559 26.86 -38.37 -37.38
CA LEU A 559 27.39 -38.24 -36.02
C LEU A 559 28.64 -37.36 -35.99
N THR A 560 29.39 -37.32 -37.10
CA THR A 560 30.59 -36.50 -37.26
C THR A 560 30.28 -35.01 -37.27
N THR A 561 29.14 -34.59 -37.85
CA THR A 561 28.76 -33.18 -37.94
C THR A 561 28.28 -32.63 -36.59
N ILE A 562 27.59 -33.46 -35.80
CA ILE A 562 27.16 -33.10 -34.44
C ILE A 562 28.39 -32.97 -33.53
N LEU A 563 29.30 -33.95 -33.56
CA LEU A 563 30.54 -33.94 -32.76
C LEU A 563 31.42 -32.71 -33.05
N VAL A 564 31.60 -32.35 -34.33
CA VAL A 564 32.40 -31.18 -34.72
C VAL A 564 31.73 -29.86 -34.27
N SER A 565 30.40 -29.74 -34.36
CA SER A 565 29.69 -28.54 -33.91
C SER A 565 29.74 -28.37 -32.38
N THR A 566 29.62 -29.47 -31.62
CA THR A 566 29.72 -29.45 -30.15
C THR A 566 31.15 -29.18 -29.67
N ALA A 567 32.16 -29.66 -30.38
CA ALA A 567 33.56 -29.39 -30.07
C ALA A 567 33.94 -27.91 -30.34
N MET A 568 33.50 -27.32 -31.47
CA MET A 568 33.70 -25.89 -31.74
C MET A 568 32.94 -24.98 -30.75
N GLY A 569 31.74 -25.38 -30.31
CA GLY A 569 30.98 -24.66 -29.29
C GLY A 569 31.66 -24.66 -27.91
N CYS A 570 32.24 -25.79 -27.49
CA CYS A 570 32.95 -25.87 -26.22
C CYS A 570 34.26 -25.06 -26.19
N ILE A 571 35.01 -25.03 -27.30
CA ILE A 571 36.29 -24.29 -27.38
C ILE A 571 36.04 -22.77 -27.33
N THR A 572 35.00 -22.29 -28.00
CA THR A 572 34.63 -20.87 -27.96
C THR A 572 34.12 -20.44 -26.59
N PHE A 573 33.33 -21.27 -25.91
CA PHE A 573 32.85 -20.99 -24.55
C PHE A 573 34.00 -20.94 -23.53
N LEU A 574 34.94 -21.90 -23.57
CA LEU A 574 36.13 -21.89 -22.70
C LEU A 574 37.04 -20.68 -22.96
N GLY A 575 37.17 -20.25 -24.22
CA GLY A 575 37.93 -19.06 -24.58
C GLY A 575 37.36 -17.77 -23.99
N VAL A 576 36.03 -17.59 -24.03
CA VAL A 576 35.36 -16.42 -23.44
C VAL A 576 35.48 -16.41 -21.92
N VAL A 577 35.36 -17.56 -21.27
CA VAL A 577 35.50 -17.68 -19.82
C VAL A 577 36.94 -17.36 -19.37
N LEU A 578 37.95 -17.89 -20.06
CA LEU A 578 39.37 -17.57 -19.80
C LEU A 578 39.68 -16.09 -20.02
N PHE A 579 39.12 -15.47 -21.07
CA PHE A 579 39.27 -14.05 -21.33
C PHE A 579 38.62 -13.18 -20.23
N CYS A 580 37.45 -13.56 -19.73
CA CYS A 580 36.80 -12.87 -18.61
C CYS A 580 37.61 -13.00 -17.30
N PHE A 581 38.20 -14.16 -17.04
CA PHE A 581 39.09 -14.33 -15.89
C PHE A 581 40.37 -13.48 -16.00
N LEU A 582 40.96 -13.34 -17.19
CA LEU A 582 42.11 -12.46 -17.42
C LEU A 582 41.76 -10.98 -17.21
N LEU A 583 40.57 -10.54 -17.64
CA LEU A 583 40.09 -9.18 -17.38
C LEU A 583 39.85 -8.92 -15.90
N LEU A 584 39.25 -9.87 -15.17
CA LEU A 584 39.06 -9.76 -13.72
C LEU A 584 40.40 -9.77 -12.96
N PHE A 585 41.39 -10.55 -13.42
CA PHE A 585 42.72 -10.59 -12.83
C PHE A 585 43.51 -9.29 -13.11
N ALA A 586 43.39 -8.72 -14.31
CA ALA A 586 43.96 -7.40 -14.65
C ALA A 586 43.30 -6.28 -13.83
N TRP A 587 41.98 -6.37 -13.60
CA TRP A 587 41.24 -5.39 -12.80
C TRP A 587 41.57 -5.50 -11.30
N SER A 588 41.83 -6.72 -10.80
CA SER A 588 42.28 -6.95 -9.43
C SER A 588 43.67 -6.41 -9.13
N ARG A 589 44.54 -6.31 -10.15
CA ARG A 589 45.94 -5.86 -9.97
C ARG A 589 46.17 -4.36 -10.21
N GLY A 590 45.17 -3.65 -10.75
CA GLY A 590 45.27 -2.23 -11.13
C GLY A 590 44.78 -1.21 -10.09
N ARG A 591 44.18 -1.62 -8.96
CA ARG A 591 43.78 -0.69 -7.88
C ARG A 591 44.89 -0.49 -6.85
N GLY A 592 45.95 0.14 -7.30
CA GLY A 592 46.99 0.69 -6.43
C GLY A 592 47.70 1.82 -7.15
N GLN A 593 47.45 3.05 -6.69
CA GLN A 593 48.11 4.30 -7.13
C GLN A 593 47.66 4.88 -8.48
N ARG A 594 46.74 5.86 -8.43
CA ARG A 594 46.88 7.16 -9.10
C ARG A 594 45.74 8.10 -8.69
N LYS A 595 46.08 9.07 -7.84
CA LYS A 595 45.39 10.37 -7.79
C LYS A 595 45.56 11.01 -9.17
N ASN A 596 44.51 11.62 -9.73
CA ASN A 596 44.63 12.82 -10.55
C ASN A 596 43.27 13.50 -10.72
N ASN A 597 43.28 14.80 -10.43
CA ASN A 597 42.24 15.78 -10.68
C ASN A 597 41.85 15.77 -12.17
N PHE A 598 40.55 15.81 -12.45
CA PHE A 598 40.05 16.21 -13.76
C PHE A 598 38.98 17.30 -13.60
N THR A 599 39.31 18.46 -14.14
CA THR A 599 38.46 19.62 -14.40
C THR A 599 37.61 19.34 -15.64
N VAL A 600 36.29 19.51 -15.55
CA VAL A 600 35.38 19.39 -16.69
C VAL A 600 35.03 20.80 -17.17
N GLU A 601 35.47 21.14 -18.38
CA GLU A 601 34.97 22.28 -19.16
C GLU A 601 33.77 21.81 -19.99
N THR A 602 32.63 22.48 -19.86
CA THR A 602 31.46 22.31 -20.73
C THR A 602 31.29 23.55 -21.62
N PRO A 603 31.22 23.43 -22.96
CA PRO A 603 30.90 24.55 -23.82
C PRO A 603 29.38 24.73 -23.93
N PHE A 604 28.86 25.88 -23.50
CA PHE A 604 27.48 26.29 -23.78
C PHE A 604 27.37 26.96 -25.16
N ARG A 605 26.45 26.44 -25.98
CA ARG A 605 26.08 26.94 -27.30
C ARG A 605 25.11 28.13 -27.14
N LYS A 606 25.49 29.29 -27.69
CA LYS A 606 24.77 30.56 -27.61
C LYS A 606 23.74 30.64 -28.77
N ALA A 607 22.50 30.99 -28.46
CA ALA A 607 21.52 31.49 -29.43
C ALA A 607 21.38 33.03 -29.25
N GLU A 608 21.08 33.72 -30.33
CA GLU A 608 21.22 35.18 -30.55
C GLU A 608 20.17 36.05 -29.81
N GLY A 609 20.45 37.37 -29.69
CA GLY A 609 19.90 38.33 -28.70
C GLY A 609 18.58 39.06 -29.05
N PRO A 610 18.33 40.36 -28.70
CA PRO A 610 19.25 41.43 -28.24
C PRO A 610 18.80 42.30 -27.02
N ALA A 611 19.78 43.07 -26.49
CA ALA A 611 19.72 44.47 -25.98
C ALA A 611 20.16 44.77 -24.51
N ALA A 612 21.28 45.52 -24.43
CA ALA A 612 21.70 46.55 -23.44
C ALA A 612 21.88 46.16 -21.95
N THR A 613 22.89 46.55 -21.17
CA THR A 613 24.08 47.44 -21.26
C THR A 613 24.87 47.24 -19.96
N GLY A 614 26.21 47.26 -20.00
CA GLY A 614 27.02 47.83 -18.91
C GLY A 614 27.79 46.90 -17.95
N SER A 615 29.11 47.12 -17.97
CA SER A 615 30.10 46.91 -16.89
C SER A 615 30.83 45.55 -16.80
N ALA A 616 32.14 45.65 -17.02
CA ALA A 616 33.16 44.63 -16.85
C ALA A 616 33.71 44.64 -15.41
N GLY A 617 34.03 43.47 -14.85
CA GLY A 617 34.82 43.41 -13.62
C GLY A 617 34.88 42.05 -12.91
N GLY A 618 35.90 41.24 -13.24
CA GLY A 618 36.67 40.40 -12.31
C GLY A 618 35.98 39.31 -11.49
N ALA A 619 36.09 38.05 -11.94
CA ALA A 619 35.74 36.87 -11.15
C ALA A 619 36.68 36.66 -9.95
N ARG A 620 36.14 36.69 -8.73
CA ARG A 620 36.80 36.27 -7.49
C ARG A 620 36.69 34.74 -7.33
N LYS A 621 37.82 34.06 -7.15
CA LYS A 621 37.91 32.64 -6.78
C LYS A 621 37.55 32.47 -5.30
N PHE A 622 36.52 31.69 -5.00
CA PHE A 622 36.29 31.10 -3.67
C PHE A 622 36.72 29.63 -3.69
N ASN A 623 37.69 29.28 -2.83
CA ASN A 623 38.05 27.90 -2.53
C ASN A 623 37.23 27.44 -1.32
N MET A 624 36.45 26.38 -1.46
CA MET A 624 35.77 25.73 -0.34
C MET A 624 36.43 24.38 -0.05
N LYS A 625 36.88 24.22 1.19
CA LYS A 625 37.53 23.03 1.76
C LYS A 625 36.43 22.26 2.50
N MET A 626 36.10 21.04 2.07
CA MET A 626 35.23 20.15 2.86
C MET A 626 36.07 19.42 3.91
N ILE A 627 35.63 19.52 5.17
CA ILE A 627 35.91 18.55 6.24
C ILE A 627 34.86 17.45 6.14
#